data_AF-A0A2V9R4Y0-F1
#
_entry.id   AF-A0A2V9R4Y0-F1
#
_cell.length_a   1.000
_cell.length_b   1.000
_cell.length_c   1.000
_cell.angle_alpha   90.00
_cell.angle_beta   90.00
_cell.angle_gamma   90.00
#
_symmetry.space_group_name_H-M   'P 1'
#
loop_
_entity.id
_entity.type
_entity.pdbx_description
1 polymer ?
#
loop_
_entity_poly.entity_id
_entity_poly.type
_entity_poly.pdbx_seq_one_letter_code
_entity_poly.pdbx_strand_id
1 'polypeptide(L)'
;DPRIHQEKGTKKIFFQNFMDVRVHTIILPIAQRLMRPDQANQVSEEGYMAGTLMHEISHGLGPAYARTSGGTMDIREAIGPLYPGLEEAKADVVGMFGLKWLADRGVFPQRRLEEYYASYIAGIFRTVRFGIAEAHGRAEMMEFNYLAEQEAVARDPVSGRYVINYARLPGALQTLARELLEMEATGDRSRVEKWLGKYDDMPLALRSGLNRLSNIPVDIDPLFSFPEPIE
;
A
#
# COMPACT_ATOMS: atom_id res chain seq x y z
N ASP A 1 -10.73 -14.86 13.50
CA ASP A 1 -11.34 -14.96 14.84
C ASP A 1 -10.34 -14.40 15.84
N PRO A 2 -10.63 -13.28 16.52
CA PRO A 2 -9.71 -12.64 17.46
C PRO A 2 -9.21 -13.57 18.58
N ARG A 3 -10.07 -14.48 19.07
CA ARG A 3 -9.69 -15.46 20.11
C ARG A 3 -8.65 -16.44 19.59
N ILE A 4 -8.85 -16.99 18.39
CA ILE A 4 -7.88 -17.92 17.76
C ILE A 4 -6.58 -17.20 17.42
N HIS A 5 -6.64 -15.95 16.94
CA HIS A 5 -5.45 -15.17 16.63
C HIS A 5 -4.57 -14.96 17.88
N GLN A 6 -5.20 -14.68 19.03
CA GLN A 6 -4.49 -14.52 20.30
C GLN A 6 -3.90 -15.85 20.81
N GLU A 7 -4.64 -16.95 20.73
CA GLU A 7 -4.22 -18.25 21.27
C GLU A 7 -3.24 -19.00 20.36
N LYS A 8 -3.34 -18.84 19.04
CA LYS A 8 -2.67 -19.68 18.02
C LYS A 8 -1.96 -18.90 16.92
N GLY A 9 -2.15 -17.60 16.83
CA GLY A 9 -1.60 -16.78 15.75
C GLY A 9 -2.43 -16.83 14.46
N THR A 10 -1.83 -16.40 13.35
CA THR A 10 -2.46 -16.36 12.03
C THR A 10 -1.64 -17.12 11.00
N LYS A 11 -2.32 -17.67 9.98
CA LYS A 11 -1.68 -18.25 8.80
C LYS A 11 -1.93 -17.31 7.62
N LYS A 12 -0.86 -16.86 6.97
CA LYS A 12 -0.91 -16.07 5.74
C LYS A 12 -0.58 -16.97 4.55
N ILE A 13 -1.35 -16.86 3.47
CA ILE A 13 -1.19 -17.67 2.26
C ILE A 13 -1.02 -16.71 1.09
N PHE A 14 0.03 -16.91 0.31
CA PHE A 14 0.36 -16.07 -0.83
C PHE A 14 0.28 -16.91 -2.11
N PHE A 15 -0.47 -16.42 -3.09
CA PHE A 15 -0.60 -17.06 -4.39
C PHE A 15 0.38 -16.42 -5.36
N GLN A 16 1.64 -16.85 -5.28
CA GLN A 16 2.75 -16.25 -6.03
C GLN A 16 2.43 -16.17 -7.53
N ASN A 17 1.92 -17.25 -8.13
CA ASN A 17 1.52 -17.28 -9.53
C ASN A 17 0.48 -16.22 -9.93
N PHE A 18 -0.46 -15.87 -9.05
CA PHE A 18 -1.43 -14.78 -9.31
C PHE A 18 -0.75 -13.41 -9.23
N MET A 19 0.15 -13.23 -8.29
CA MET A 19 0.89 -11.99 -8.08
C MET A 19 1.86 -11.72 -9.24
N ASP A 20 2.58 -12.73 -9.68
CA ASP A 20 3.52 -12.71 -10.81
C ASP A 20 2.82 -12.26 -12.10
N VAL A 21 1.69 -12.92 -12.43
CA VAL A 21 0.87 -12.53 -13.60
C VAL A 21 0.37 -11.10 -13.47
N ARG A 22 -0.08 -10.68 -12.28
CA ARG A 22 -0.53 -9.30 -12.05
C ARG A 22 0.59 -8.28 -12.25
N VAL A 23 1.80 -8.59 -11.79
CA VAL A 23 2.96 -7.71 -11.99
C VAL A 23 3.26 -7.55 -13.47
N HIS A 24 3.34 -8.65 -14.21
CA HIS A 24 3.70 -8.63 -15.62
C HIS A 24 2.63 -8.02 -16.53
N THR A 25 1.36 -8.31 -16.27
CA THR A 25 0.26 -7.92 -17.16
C THR A 25 -0.35 -6.57 -16.83
N ILE A 26 -0.19 -6.09 -15.59
CA ILE A 26 -0.87 -4.89 -15.09
C ILE A 26 0.13 -3.90 -14.51
N ILE A 27 0.82 -4.25 -13.42
CA ILE A 27 1.57 -3.28 -12.61
C ILE A 27 2.77 -2.70 -13.38
N LEU A 28 3.60 -3.56 -13.98
CA LEU A 28 4.76 -3.11 -14.76
C LEU A 28 4.33 -2.30 -16.01
N PRO A 29 3.33 -2.73 -16.81
CA PRO A 29 2.79 -1.89 -17.88
C PRO A 29 2.28 -0.52 -17.43
N ILE A 30 1.62 -0.43 -16.26
CA ILE A 30 1.20 0.86 -15.69
C ILE A 30 2.43 1.71 -15.35
N ALA A 31 3.42 1.13 -14.65
CA ALA A 31 4.66 1.81 -14.28
C ALA A 31 5.39 2.37 -15.51
N GLN A 32 5.50 1.58 -16.59
CA GLN A 32 6.12 2.01 -17.84
C GLN A 32 5.41 3.20 -18.52
N ARG A 33 4.13 3.43 -18.22
CA ARG A 33 3.37 4.59 -18.74
C ARG A 33 3.40 5.79 -17.81
N LEU A 34 3.42 5.56 -16.50
CA LEU A 34 3.25 6.62 -15.50
C LEU A 34 4.55 7.05 -14.83
N MET A 35 5.57 6.19 -14.73
CA MET A 35 6.81 6.45 -13.98
C MET A 35 8.00 6.76 -14.90
N ARG A 36 9.06 7.35 -14.34
CA ARG A 36 10.34 7.53 -15.03
C ARG A 36 10.87 6.17 -15.50
N PRO A 37 11.37 6.03 -16.75
CA PRO A 37 11.67 4.70 -17.31
C PRO A 37 12.68 3.86 -16.51
N ASP A 38 13.73 4.47 -15.97
CA ASP A 38 14.72 3.80 -15.12
C ASP A 38 14.11 3.24 -13.83
N GLN A 39 13.18 3.95 -13.21
CA GLN A 39 12.47 3.51 -12.01
C GLN A 39 11.37 2.51 -12.31
N ALA A 40 10.66 2.68 -13.43
CA ALA A 40 9.68 1.70 -13.91
C ALA A 40 10.33 0.32 -14.16
N ASN A 41 11.58 0.30 -14.64
CA ASN A 41 12.34 -0.92 -14.88
C ASN A 41 12.82 -1.61 -13.59
N GLN A 42 12.67 -0.97 -12.42
CA GLN A 42 12.95 -1.58 -11.12
C GLN A 42 11.72 -2.30 -10.54
N VAL A 43 10.55 -2.18 -11.15
CA VAL A 43 9.34 -2.89 -10.71
C VAL A 43 9.49 -4.38 -11.00
N SER A 44 9.30 -5.22 -9.98
CA SER A 44 9.52 -6.66 -10.07
C SER A 44 8.48 -7.45 -9.29
N GLU A 45 8.37 -8.75 -9.60
CA GLU A 45 7.54 -9.70 -8.85
C GLU A 45 8.02 -9.82 -7.41
N GLU A 46 9.33 -9.85 -7.22
CA GLU A 46 9.94 -10.02 -5.91
C GLU A 46 9.73 -8.77 -5.03
N GLY A 47 9.79 -7.57 -5.61
CA GLY A 47 9.50 -6.33 -4.90
C GLY A 47 8.03 -6.20 -4.54
N TYR A 48 7.13 -6.58 -5.44
CA TYR A 48 5.71 -6.62 -5.15
C TYR A 48 5.39 -7.66 -4.06
N MET A 49 5.94 -8.87 -4.16
CA MET A 49 5.81 -9.92 -3.15
C MET A 49 6.35 -9.51 -1.79
N ALA A 50 7.53 -8.87 -1.74
CA ALA A 50 8.11 -8.38 -0.49
C ALA A 50 7.20 -7.35 0.18
N GLY A 51 6.63 -6.43 -0.61
CA GLY A 51 5.62 -5.46 -0.14
C GLY A 51 4.39 -6.15 0.43
N THR A 52 3.74 -7.04 -0.33
CA THR A 52 2.55 -7.79 0.11
C THR A 52 2.81 -8.66 1.34
N LEU A 53 3.96 -9.33 1.41
CA LEU A 53 4.35 -10.12 2.58
C LEU A 53 4.46 -9.24 3.82
N MET A 54 5.11 -8.08 3.70
CA MET A 54 5.26 -7.15 4.81
C MET A 54 3.97 -6.40 5.17
N HIS A 55 3.07 -6.19 4.21
CA HIS A 55 1.70 -5.74 4.47
C HIS A 55 0.97 -6.75 5.38
N GLU A 56 0.97 -8.02 5.01
CA GLU A 56 0.29 -9.07 5.77
C GLU A 56 0.88 -9.28 7.17
N ILE A 57 2.20 -9.13 7.32
CA ILE A 57 2.86 -9.12 8.63
C ILE A 57 2.44 -7.89 9.43
N SER A 58 2.38 -6.72 8.80
CA SER A 58 2.07 -5.45 9.47
C SER A 58 0.65 -5.38 10.01
N HIS A 59 -0.31 -6.12 9.46
CA HIS A 59 -1.62 -6.32 10.11
C HIS A 59 -1.50 -6.90 11.53
N GLY A 60 -0.47 -7.71 11.80
CA GLY A 60 -0.19 -8.25 13.13
C GLY A 60 0.69 -7.36 14.01
N LEU A 61 1.12 -6.20 13.51
CA LEU A 61 1.97 -5.24 14.21
C LEU A 61 1.20 -3.97 14.55
N GLY A 62 1.70 -3.25 15.56
CA GLY A 62 1.09 -2.01 16.04
C GLY A 62 0.23 -2.20 17.29
N PRO A 63 -0.58 -1.20 17.65
CA PRO A 63 -1.48 -1.27 18.80
C PRO A 63 -2.53 -2.38 18.62
N ALA A 64 -2.77 -3.16 19.67
CA ALA A 64 -3.90 -4.10 19.68
C ALA A 64 -5.22 -3.43 20.12
N TYR A 65 -5.13 -2.34 20.89
CA TYR A 65 -6.26 -1.58 21.42
C TYR A 65 -5.93 -0.09 21.43
N ALA A 66 -6.96 0.74 21.23
CA ALA A 66 -6.89 2.18 21.39
C ALA A 66 -6.90 2.55 22.88
N ARG A 67 -6.12 3.57 23.26
CA ARG A 67 -6.08 4.19 24.59
C ARG A 67 -6.75 5.56 24.50
N THR A 68 -8.08 5.55 24.62
CA THR A 68 -8.90 6.77 24.55
C THR A 68 -8.96 7.46 25.92
N SER A 69 -9.51 8.67 25.97
CA SER A 69 -9.83 9.35 27.24
C SER A 69 -10.85 8.58 28.10
N GLY A 70 -11.69 7.76 27.47
CA GLY A 70 -12.66 6.87 28.13
C GLY A 70 -12.08 5.52 28.56
N GLY A 71 -10.78 5.28 28.34
CA GLY A 71 -10.11 4.02 28.66
C GLY A 71 -9.73 3.22 27.42
N THR A 72 -9.50 1.91 27.63
CA THR A 72 -9.07 1.00 26.56
C THR A 72 -10.27 0.56 25.73
N MET A 73 -10.18 0.66 24.40
CA MET A 73 -11.26 0.35 23.46
C MET A 73 -10.71 -0.42 22.25
N ASP A 74 -11.54 -1.22 21.60
CA ASP A 74 -11.21 -1.80 20.30
C ASP A 74 -10.99 -0.69 19.25
N ILE A 75 -9.97 -0.83 18.40
CA ILE A 75 -9.58 0.22 17.45
C ILE A 75 -10.67 0.42 16.40
N ARG A 76 -11.30 -0.66 15.93
CA ARG A 76 -12.41 -0.60 14.98
C ARG A 76 -13.62 0.09 15.58
N GLU A 77 -13.91 -0.16 16.86
CA GLU A 77 -14.98 0.56 17.58
C GLU A 77 -14.67 2.06 17.71
N ALA A 78 -13.43 2.41 18.08
CA ALA A 78 -13.02 3.80 18.26
C ALA A 78 -13.05 4.61 16.95
N ILE A 79 -12.52 4.04 15.86
CA ILE A 79 -12.41 4.70 14.56
C ILE A 79 -13.70 4.60 13.75
N GLY A 80 -14.49 3.53 13.95
CA GLY A 80 -15.76 3.31 13.28
C GLY A 80 -15.60 3.02 11.78
N PRO A 81 -16.44 3.59 10.89
CA PRO A 81 -16.46 3.26 9.46
C PRO A 81 -15.16 3.51 8.68
N LEU A 82 -14.23 4.28 9.26
CA LEU A 82 -12.95 4.61 8.63
C LEU A 82 -11.84 3.61 8.95
N TYR A 83 -12.09 2.69 9.90
CA TYR A 83 -11.10 1.72 10.34
C TYR A 83 -10.52 0.88 9.20
N PRO A 84 -11.31 0.34 8.24
CA PRO A 84 -10.75 -0.47 7.16
C PRO A 84 -9.68 0.28 6.35
N GLY A 85 -9.95 1.53 5.93
CA GLY A 85 -8.96 2.31 5.19
C GLY A 85 -7.75 2.71 6.02
N LEU A 86 -7.91 2.93 7.34
CA LEU A 86 -6.80 3.20 8.23
C LEU A 86 -5.88 1.97 8.41
N GLU A 87 -6.48 0.80 8.64
CA GLU A 87 -5.75 -0.45 8.87
C GLU A 87 -4.98 -0.90 7.62
N GLU A 88 -5.60 -0.82 6.43
CA GLU A 88 -4.91 -1.10 5.15
C GLU A 88 -3.73 -0.16 4.96
N ALA A 89 -3.93 1.15 5.14
CA ALA A 89 -2.87 2.12 5.00
C ALA A 89 -1.71 1.88 5.98
N LYS A 90 -2.06 1.52 7.22
CA LYS A 90 -1.06 1.18 8.23
C LYS A 90 -0.29 -0.07 7.80
N ALA A 91 -0.97 -1.09 7.27
CA ALA A 91 -0.33 -2.33 6.84
C ALA A 91 0.67 -2.07 5.70
N ASP A 92 0.30 -1.30 4.69
CA ASP A 92 1.18 -0.93 3.58
C ASP A 92 2.41 -0.14 4.04
N VAL A 93 2.18 0.97 4.75
CA VAL A 93 3.25 1.90 5.11
C VAL A 93 4.18 1.31 6.18
N VAL A 94 3.64 0.64 7.19
CA VAL A 94 4.47 -0.06 8.20
C VAL A 94 5.21 -1.22 7.55
N GLY A 95 4.64 -1.87 6.53
CA GLY A 95 5.31 -2.90 5.76
C GLY A 95 6.54 -2.36 5.05
N MET A 96 6.41 -1.24 4.34
CA MET A 96 7.53 -0.58 3.64
C MET A 96 8.58 -0.02 4.60
N PHE A 97 8.16 0.51 5.76
CA PHE A 97 9.08 0.86 6.84
C PHE A 97 9.85 -0.36 7.36
N GLY A 98 9.16 -1.49 7.56
CA GLY A 98 9.74 -2.75 8.01
C GLY A 98 10.76 -3.33 7.01
N LEU A 99 10.50 -3.24 5.70
CA LEU A 99 11.48 -3.63 4.68
C LEU A 99 12.77 -2.83 4.82
N LYS A 100 12.68 -1.50 4.98
CA LYS A 100 13.87 -0.69 5.23
C LYS A 100 14.60 -1.13 6.50
N TRP A 101 13.87 -1.34 7.59
CA TRP A 101 14.43 -1.78 8.86
C TRP A 101 15.19 -3.11 8.76
N LEU A 102 14.69 -4.06 7.96
CA LEU A 102 15.33 -5.35 7.67
C LEU A 102 16.59 -5.17 6.80
N ALA A 103 16.53 -4.31 5.78
CA ALA A 103 17.68 -3.97 4.94
C ALA A 103 18.82 -3.35 5.76
N ASP A 104 18.49 -2.44 6.67
CA ASP A 104 19.45 -1.77 7.58
C ASP A 104 20.16 -2.77 8.51
N ARG A 105 19.58 -3.96 8.70
CA ARG A 105 20.14 -5.07 9.49
C ARG A 105 20.82 -6.14 8.65
N GLY A 106 20.92 -5.94 7.34
CA GLY A 106 21.59 -6.87 6.43
C GLY A 106 20.81 -8.16 6.18
N VAL A 107 19.50 -8.20 6.47
CA VAL A 107 18.66 -9.36 6.12
C VAL A 107 18.60 -9.57 4.61
N PHE A 108 18.66 -8.48 3.84
CA PHE A 108 18.85 -8.48 2.40
C PHE A 108 19.67 -7.26 1.95
N PRO A 109 20.23 -7.27 0.72
CA PRO A 109 21.05 -6.18 0.24
C PRO A 109 20.30 -4.85 0.13
N GLN A 110 20.90 -3.75 0.60
CA GLN A 110 20.35 -2.39 0.54
C GLN A 110 19.89 -1.96 -0.86
N ARG A 111 20.60 -2.40 -1.90
CA ARG A 111 20.25 -2.12 -3.31
C ARG A 111 18.85 -2.57 -3.72
N ARG A 112 18.23 -3.47 -2.96
CA ARG A 112 16.87 -3.98 -3.22
C ARG A 112 15.77 -3.02 -2.77
N LEU A 113 16.09 -2.03 -1.93
CA LEU A 113 15.07 -1.09 -1.44
C LEU A 113 14.44 -0.26 -2.57
N GLU A 114 15.23 0.16 -3.56
CA GLU A 114 14.68 0.92 -4.69
C GLU A 114 13.70 0.07 -5.53
N GLU A 115 14.01 -1.21 -5.74
CA GLU A 115 13.12 -2.19 -6.37
C GLU A 115 11.79 -2.33 -5.60
N TYR A 116 11.87 -2.41 -4.27
CA TYR A 116 10.68 -2.52 -3.42
C TYR A 116 9.84 -1.25 -3.44
N TYR A 117 10.49 -0.09 -3.35
CA TYR A 117 9.82 1.21 -3.44
C TYR A 117 9.18 1.44 -4.82
N ALA A 118 9.88 1.11 -5.90
CA ALA A 118 9.32 1.18 -7.24
C ALA A 118 8.08 0.29 -7.39
N SER A 119 8.16 -0.95 -6.90
CA SER A 119 7.06 -1.92 -6.96
C SER A 119 5.86 -1.48 -6.11
N TYR A 120 6.09 -0.90 -4.94
CA TYR A 120 5.06 -0.31 -4.07
C TYR A 120 4.34 0.86 -4.76
N ILE A 121 5.08 1.87 -5.27
CA ILE A 121 4.46 3.01 -5.97
C ILE A 121 3.72 2.56 -7.25
N ALA A 122 4.25 1.58 -7.98
CA ALA A 122 3.56 1.02 -9.13
C ALA A 122 2.28 0.27 -8.72
N GLY A 123 2.31 -0.45 -7.58
CA GLY A 123 1.16 -1.12 -6.97
C GLY A 123 0.01 -0.17 -6.66
N ILE A 124 0.32 0.98 -6.06
CA ILE A 124 -0.64 2.06 -5.80
C ILE A 124 -1.42 2.42 -7.07
N PHE A 125 -0.72 2.64 -8.19
CA PHE A 125 -1.39 3.00 -9.45
C PHE A 125 -2.33 1.90 -9.99
N ARG A 126 -2.08 0.63 -9.65
CA ARG A 126 -2.99 -0.47 -9.99
C ARG A 126 -4.22 -0.44 -9.11
N THR A 127 -4.08 -0.35 -7.81
CA THR A 127 -5.20 -0.49 -6.86
C THR A 127 -6.16 0.68 -6.93
N VAL A 128 -5.67 1.93 -7.07
CA VAL A 128 -6.57 3.11 -7.15
C VAL A 128 -7.50 3.06 -8.37
N ARG A 129 -7.27 2.15 -9.34
CA ARG A 129 -8.18 1.87 -10.46
C ARG A 129 -9.43 1.08 -10.07
N PHE A 130 -9.43 0.39 -8.93
CA PHE A 130 -10.66 -0.17 -8.34
C PHE A 130 -11.60 0.91 -7.80
N GLY A 131 -11.06 2.11 -7.59
CA GLY A 131 -11.77 3.26 -7.08
C GLY A 131 -11.57 3.46 -5.58
N ILE A 132 -11.66 4.71 -5.15
CA ILE A 132 -11.47 5.16 -3.76
C ILE A 132 -12.66 4.86 -2.85
N ALA A 133 -13.68 4.18 -3.36
CA ALA A 133 -14.84 3.74 -2.58
C ALA A 133 -14.54 2.44 -1.79
N GLU A 134 -13.54 1.68 -2.22
CA GLU A 134 -13.03 0.50 -1.53
C GLU A 134 -11.92 0.93 -0.55
N ALA A 135 -11.78 0.20 0.57
CA ALA A 135 -10.92 0.61 1.68
C ALA A 135 -9.45 0.73 1.29
N HIS A 136 -8.91 -0.26 0.58
CA HIS A 136 -7.52 -0.30 0.14
C HIS A 136 -7.25 0.75 -0.95
N GLY A 137 -8.16 0.91 -1.91
CA GLY A 137 -8.09 1.98 -2.91
C GLY A 137 -8.08 3.39 -2.29
N ARG A 138 -8.82 3.59 -1.19
CA ARG A 138 -8.82 4.85 -0.44
C ARG A 138 -7.53 5.03 0.37
N ALA A 139 -7.03 3.96 1.00
CA ALA A 139 -5.78 3.93 1.74
C ALA A 139 -4.59 4.33 0.87
N GLU A 140 -4.39 3.64 -0.25
CA GLU A 140 -3.28 3.92 -1.16
C GLU A 140 -3.42 5.28 -1.87
N MET A 141 -4.64 5.80 -2.03
CA MET A 141 -4.81 7.18 -2.50
C MET A 141 -4.32 8.20 -1.46
N MET A 142 -4.62 7.96 -0.18
CA MET A 142 -4.09 8.75 0.92
C MET A 142 -2.56 8.72 0.95
N GLU A 143 -1.98 7.52 0.83
CA GLU A 143 -0.52 7.34 0.82
C GLU A 143 0.12 8.09 -0.33
N PHE A 144 -0.40 7.95 -1.54
CA PHE A 144 0.11 8.65 -2.71
C PHE A 144 0.12 10.16 -2.51
N ASN A 145 -0.99 10.73 -2.05
CA ASN A 145 -1.12 12.17 -1.88
C ASN A 145 -0.23 12.69 -0.75
N TYR A 146 -0.08 11.94 0.34
CA TYR A 146 0.89 12.26 1.39
C TYR A 146 2.31 12.24 0.85
N LEU A 147 2.71 11.18 0.14
CA LEU A 147 4.05 11.05 -0.44
C LEU A 147 4.33 12.13 -1.50
N ALA A 148 3.30 12.58 -2.22
CA ALA A 148 3.40 13.70 -3.13
C ALA A 148 3.62 15.03 -2.40
N GLU A 149 2.89 15.29 -1.31
CA GLU A 149 3.10 16.47 -0.47
C GLU A 149 4.50 16.50 0.16
N GLN A 150 5.05 15.35 0.53
CA GLN A 150 6.42 15.25 1.07
C GLN A 150 7.52 15.32 -0.01
N GLU A 151 7.16 15.51 -1.29
CA GLU A 151 8.06 15.46 -2.44
C GLU A 151 8.84 14.13 -2.54
N ALA A 152 8.30 13.06 -1.94
CA ALA A 152 8.82 11.71 -2.04
C ALA A 152 8.41 11.03 -3.36
N VAL A 153 7.25 11.41 -3.89
CA VAL A 153 6.79 11.06 -5.25
C VAL A 153 6.38 12.35 -5.96
N ALA A 154 7.12 12.75 -6.99
CA ALA A 154 6.84 13.99 -7.71
C ALA A 154 6.49 13.70 -9.17
N ARG A 155 5.72 14.59 -9.81
CA ARG A 155 5.49 14.52 -11.25
C ARG A 155 6.46 15.44 -11.97
N ASP A 156 7.32 14.87 -12.80
CA ASP A 156 8.24 15.63 -13.63
C ASP A 156 7.45 16.49 -14.66
N PRO A 157 7.64 17.82 -14.67
CA PRO A 157 6.84 18.70 -15.53
C PRO A 157 7.15 18.56 -17.02
N VAL A 158 8.35 18.08 -17.37
CA VAL A 158 8.80 17.94 -18.76
C VAL A 158 8.24 16.67 -19.41
N SER A 159 8.49 15.51 -18.78
CA SER A 159 8.05 14.21 -19.27
C SER A 159 6.62 13.87 -18.88
N GLY A 160 6.08 14.53 -17.84
CA GLY A 160 4.77 14.24 -17.28
C GLY A 160 4.69 12.89 -16.54
N ARG A 161 5.84 12.30 -16.19
CA ARG A 161 5.96 11.02 -15.48
C ARG A 161 6.22 11.24 -13.99
N TYR A 162 5.76 10.31 -13.16
CA TYR A 162 6.07 10.27 -11.74
C TYR A 162 7.51 9.79 -11.50
N VAL A 163 8.15 10.40 -10.53
CA VAL A 163 9.53 10.16 -10.14
C VAL A 163 9.56 9.94 -8.64
N ILE A 164 10.19 8.84 -8.23
CA ILE A 164 10.44 8.54 -6.82
C ILE A 164 11.70 9.25 -6.38
N ASN A 165 11.63 9.98 -5.26
CA ASN A 165 12.81 10.51 -4.59
C ASN A 165 13.28 9.51 -3.53
N TYR A 166 14.20 8.62 -3.90
CA TYR A 166 14.70 7.57 -2.99
C TYR A 166 15.41 8.10 -1.75
N ALA A 167 15.90 9.34 -1.76
CA ALA A 167 16.47 9.97 -0.57
C ALA A 167 15.39 10.43 0.43
N ARG A 168 14.20 10.80 -0.04
CA ARG A 168 13.10 11.32 0.80
C ARG A 168 12.08 10.26 1.21
N LEU A 169 11.80 9.32 0.31
CA LEU A 169 10.75 8.32 0.49
C LEU A 169 10.88 7.54 1.82
N PRO A 170 12.06 7.06 2.24
CA PRO A 170 12.21 6.41 3.55
C PRO A 170 11.73 7.24 4.75
N GLY A 171 12.07 8.53 4.77
CA GLY A 171 11.69 9.44 5.87
C GLY A 171 10.21 9.79 5.84
N ALA A 172 9.64 9.95 4.64
CA ALA A 172 8.21 10.16 4.46
C ALA A 172 7.40 8.94 4.95
N LEU A 173 7.80 7.73 4.56
CA LEU A 173 7.17 6.48 5.01
C LEU A 173 7.29 6.29 6.53
N GLN A 174 8.44 6.59 7.12
CA GLN A 174 8.61 6.54 8.58
C GLN A 174 7.65 7.49 9.30
N THR A 175 7.51 8.71 8.77
CA THR A 175 6.62 9.72 9.36
C THR A 175 5.17 9.30 9.23
N LEU A 176 4.77 8.82 8.05
CA LEU A 176 3.42 8.32 7.81
C LEU A 176 3.09 7.10 8.68
N ALA A 177 4.00 6.13 8.81
CA ALA A 177 3.84 4.98 9.69
C ALA A 177 3.55 5.43 11.13
N ARG A 178 4.32 6.40 11.64
CA ARG A 178 4.09 6.97 12.98
C ARG A 178 2.70 7.59 13.10
N GLU A 179 2.29 8.41 12.13
CA GLU A 179 0.97 9.07 12.15
C GLU A 179 -0.18 8.05 12.19
N LEU A 180 -0.12 7.02 11.34
CA LEU A 180 -1.16 5.97 11.27
C LEU A 180 -1.20 5.13 12.56
N LEU A 181 -0.04 4.73 13.08
CA LEU A 181 0.05 4.00 14.35
C LEU A 181 -0.43 4.84 15.54
N GLU A 182 -0.18 6.15 15.56
CA GLU A 182 -0.69 7.04 16.60
C GLU A 182 -2.22 7.21 16.51
N MET A 183 -2.80 7.27 15.30
CA MET A 183 -4.26 7.30 15.13
C MET A 183 -4.90 6.03 15.70
N GLU A 184 -4.34 4.85 15.41
CA GLU A 184 -4.80 3.59 16.00
C GLU A 184 -4.61 3.55 17.51
N ALA A 185 -3.43 3.95 18.00
CA ALA A 185 -3.08 3.90 19.42
C ALA A 185 -3.97 4.80 20.27
N THR A 186 -4.41 5.94 19.73
CA THR A 186 -5.25 6.91 20.44
C THR A 186 -6.74 6.71 20.20
N GLY A 187 -7.13 6.02 19.12
CA GLY A 187 -8.52 5.92 18.69
C GLY A 187 -9.11 7.26 18.26
N ASP A 188 -8.27 8.22 17.82
CA ASP A 188 -8.71 9.56 17.45
C ASP A 188 -9.37 9.57 16.07
N ARG A 189 -10.66 9.24 16.05
CA ARG A 189 -11.49 9.27 14.84
C ARG A 189 -11.49 10.63 14.15
N SER A 190 -11.46 11.74 14.89
CA SER A 190 -11.46 13.08 14.29
C SER A 190 -10.16 13.35 13.53
N ARG A 191 -9.02 12.86 14.05
CA ARG A 191 -7.74 12.91 13.35
C ARG A 191 -7.79 12.09 12.06
N VAL A 192 -8.37 10.88 12.09
CA VAL A 192 -8.53 10.05 10.89
C VAL A 192 -9.43 10.72 9.85
N GLU A 193 -10.56 11.30 10.27
CA GLU A 193 -11.48 12.05 9.39
C GLU A 193 -10.79 13.21 8.69
N LYS A 194 -10.03 14.02 9.44
CA LYS A 194 -9.26 15.14 8.88
C LYS A 194 -8.15 14.66 7.96
N TRP A 195 -7.49 13.56 8.30
CA TRP A 195 -6.41 13.00 7.50
C TRP A 195 -6.91 12.50 6.16
N LEU A 196 -7.97 11.68 6.16
CA LEU A 196 -8.57 11.18 4.94
C LEU A 196 -9.14 12.33 4.11
N GLY A 197 -9.89 13.26 4.71
CA GLY A 197 -10.43 14.40 3.97
C GLY A 197 -9.39 15.34 3.36
N LYS A 198 -8.11 15.23 3.77
CA LYS A 198 -7.00 15.96 3.13
C LYS A 198 -6.39 15.18 1.96
N TYR A 199 -6.36 13.86 2.03
CA TYR A 199 -5.52 13.04 1.16
C TYR A 199 -6.27 11.97 0.35
N ASP A 200 -7.59 11.76 0.50
CA ASP A 200 -8.31 10.69 -0.20
C ASP A 200 -8.82 11.04 -1.61
N ASP A 201 -8.61 12.28 -2.05
CA ASP A 201 -9.02 12.74 -3.39
C ASP A 201 -7.99 12.42 -4.48
N MET A 202 -8.44 11.77 -5.56
CA MET A 202 -7.57 11.48 -6.71
C MET A 202 -7.22 12.74 -7.51
N PRO A 203 -5.93 13.13 -7.61
CA PRO A 203 -5.54 14.33 -8.36
C PRO A 203 -5.89 14.22 -9.85
N LEU A 204 -6.27 15.35 -10.46
CA LEU A 204 -6.68 15.40 -11.87
C LEU A 204 -5.60 14.81 -12.80
N ALA A 205 -4.33 15.12 -12.55
CA ALA A 205 -3.21 14.60 -13.35
C ALA A 205 -3.10 13.07 -13.28
N LEU A 206 -3.30 12.47 -12.10
CA LEU A 206 -3.32 11.02 -11.92
C LEU A 206 -4.53 10.40 -12.63
N ARG A 207 -5.72 10.96 -12.41
CA ARG A 207 -6.96 10.52 -13.08
C ARG A 207 -6.82 10.53 -14.60
N SER A 208 -6.31 11.63 -15.18
CA SER A 208 -6.05 11.72 -16.61
C SER A 208 -4.99 10.71 -17.08
N GLY A 209 -3.97 10.44 -16.26
CA GLY A 209 -2.97 9.40 -16.49
C GLY A 209 -3.58 8.02 -16.60
N LEU A 210 -4.38 7.63 -15.59
CA LEU A 210 -5.03 6.33 -15.50
C LEU A 210 -6.07 6.11 -16.62
N ASN A 211 -6.81 7.16 -17.01
CA ASN A 211 -7.78 7.08 -18.11
C ASN A 211 -7.13 6.73 -19.47
N ARG A 212 -5.83 7.00 -19.65
CA ARG A 212 -5.08 6.63 -20.86
C ARG A 212 -4.59 5.17 -20.85
N LEU A 213 -4.87 4.43 -19.79
CA LEU A 213 -4.44 3.03 -19.61
C LEU A 213 -5.58 2.04 -19.89
N SER A 214 -6.58 2.43 -20.69
CA SER A 214 -7.74 1.57 -21.02
C SER A 214 -7.36 0.27 -21.72
N ASN A 215 -6.18 0.20 -22.32
CA ASN A 215 -5.62 -1.00 -22.95
C ASN A 215 -4.89 -1.93 -21.96
N ILE A 216 -4.79 -1.58 -20.68
CA ILE A 216 -4.20 -2.40 -19.62
C ILE A 216 -5.37 -2.93 -18.76
N PRO A 217 -5.47 -4.24 -18.50
CA PRO A 217 -6.54 -4.79 -17.66
C PRO A 217 -6.49 -4.22 -16.24
N VAL A 218 -7.63 -4.21 -15.54
CA VAL A 218 -7.72 -3.73 -14.14
C VAL A 218 -7.26 -4.82 -13.18
N ASP A 219 -7.70 -6.06 -13.39
CA ASP A 219 -7.22 -7.25 -12.70
C ASP A 219 -7.29 -8.48 -13.63
N ILE A 220 -6.94 -9.65 -13.09
CA ILE A 220 -6.93 -10.92 -13.80
C ILE A 220 -8.21 -11.73 -13.51
N ASP A 221 -8.72 -12.41 -14.53
CA ASP A 221 -9.77 -13.43 -14.39
C ASP A 221 -9.16 -14.82 -14.62
N PRO A 222 -8.97 -15.64 -13.58
CA PRO A 222 -8.26 -16.91 -13.68
C PRO A 222 -9.09 -17.98 -14.41
N LEU A 223 -8.53 -18.55 -15.48
CA LEU A 223 -9.05 -19.77 -16.09
C LEU A 223 -8.42 -20.99 -15.41
N PHE A 224 -9.17 -21.62 -14.51
CA PHE A 224 -8.70 -22.82 -13.79
C PHE A 224 -8.74 -24.07 -14.69
N SER A 225 -7.64 -24.81 -14.74
CA SER A 225 -7.52 -26.02 -15.57
C SER A 225 -8.32 -27.22 -15.06
N PHE A 226 -8.88 -27.13 -13.85
CA PHE A 226 -9.74 -28.15 -13.26
C PHE A 226 -11.16 -27.59 -13.16
N PRO A 227 -12.11 -27.99 -14.03
CA PRO A 227 -13.51 -27.71 -13.77
C PRO A 227 -13.89 -28.43 -12.48
N GLU A 228 -14.38 -27.72 -11.47
CA GLU A 228 -15.01 -28.37 -10.31
C GLU A 228 -16.22 -29.15 -10.82
N PRO A 229 -16.25 -30.49 -10.75
CA PRO A 229 -17.53 -31.16 -10.79
C PRO A 229 -18.23 -30.75 -9.49
N ILE A 230 -19.30 -29.96 -9.62
CA ILE A 230 -20.24 -29.77 -8.52
C ILE A 230 -20.91 -31.12 -8.32
N GLU A 231 -20.44 -31.89 -7.33
CA GLU A 231 -21.16 -33.04 -6.76
C GLU A 231 -22.01 -32.61 -5.56
#